data_AF-A0A3D1N539-F1
#
_entry.id   AF-A0A3D1N539-F1
#
_cell.length_a   1.000
_cell.length_b   1.000
_cell.length_c   1.000
_cell.angle_alpha   90.00
_cell.angle_beta   90.00
_cell.angle_gamma   90.00
#
_symmetry.space_group_name_H-M   'P 1'
#
loop_
_entity.id
_entity.type
_entity.pdbx_description
1 polymer ?
#
loop_
_entity_poly.entity_id
_entity_poly.type
_entity_poly.pdbx_seq_one_letter_code
_entity_poly.pdbx_strand_id
1 'polypeptide(L)'
;MLKIMLRRPMFLIWLLVLCFILVRTANHGAALYKASGKLDADSALLALNTGEAAALLQDVRSGADDAAFFSGLIAMYPENKGYLRTQKAIAEEVYVLRKEAGRRLGGKLHIVVDTKANKLYLKKGLRLLLEADCSVGRGGIVKDKKTGRTWQFATPRGEFRVITKIDTPAWIKPDWAFVENKEPIPPPQDPSRVVEGELGKYALNIGNGYLIHGTKNETNLGLSVSHGCIRLGARDLEKLYNTVPTGTKVYIY
;
A
#
# COMPACT_ATOMS: atom_id res chain seq x y z
N MET A 1 -17.66 -58.12 56.49
CA MET A 1 -17.76 -59.06 55.36
C MET A 1 -18.30 -58.31 54.15
N LEU A 2 -17.38 -57.78 53.33
CA LEU A 2 -17.58 -56.99 52.12
C LEU A 2 -18.19 -57.82 50.96
N LYS A 3 -19.09 -58.77 51.27
CA LYS A 3 -19.56 -59.83 50.36
C LYS A 3 -21.07 -59.84 50.13
N ILE A 4 -21.81 -58.82 50.60
CA ILE A 4 -23.29 -58.76 50.43
C ILE A 4 -23.74 -57.69 49.42
N MET A 5 -22.89 -56.73 49.03
CA MET A 5 -23.27 -55.71 48.04
C MET A 5 -23.13 -56.13 46.56
N LEU A 6 -22.39 -57.20 46.24
CA LEU A 6 -22.10 -57.60 44.85
C LEU A 6 -23.01 -58.71 44.27
N ARG A 7 -24.04 -59.18 44.99
CA ARG A 7 -24.96 -60.22 44.50
C ARG A 7 -26.34 -59.69 44.07
N ARG A 8 -26.42 -58.45 43.60
CA ARG A 8 -27.61 -57.94 42.89
C ARG A 8 -27.20 -57.48 41.49
N PRO A 9 -27.65 -58.17 40.42
CA PRO A 9 -27.27 -57.80 39.04
C PRO A 9 -27.60 -56.34 38.71
N MET A 10 -28.60 -55.77 39.38
CA MET A 10 -28.94 -54.35 39.28
C MET A 10 -27.82 -53.39 39.68
N PHE A 11 -26.94 -53.72 40.64
CA PHE A 11 -25.89 -52.80 41.10
C PHE A 11 -24.74 -52.70 40.09
N LEU A 12 -24.35 -53.82 39.47
CA LEU A 12 -23.38 -53.81 38.36
C LEU A 12 -23.94 -53.09 37.12
N ILE A 13 -25.22 -53.30 36.80
CA ILE A 13 -25.89 -52.58 35.71
C ILE A 13 -25.90 -51.08 36.00
N TRP A 14 -26.22 -50.66 37.23
CA TRP A 14 -26.17 -49.25 37.63
C TRP A 14 -24.77 -48.66 37.55
N LEU A 15 -23.74 -49.40 37.94
CA LEU A 15 -22.34 -48.95 37.86
C LEU A 15 -21.90 -48.78 36.40
N LEU A 16 -22.29 -49.69 35.50
CA LEU A 16 -22.00 -49.61 34.07
C LEU A 16 -22.75 -48.43 33.41
N VAL A 17 -24.02 -48.22 33.77
CA VAL A 17 -24.80 -47.06 33.30
C VAL A 17 -24.18 -45.75 33.80
N LEU A 18 -23.78 -45.68 35.07
CA LEU A 18 -23.12 -44.51 35.64
C LEU A 18 -21.77 -44.24 34.96
N CYS A 19 -20.96 -45.28 34.73
CA CYS A 19 -19.69 -45.16 34.04
C CYS A 19 -19.87 -44.70 32.58
N PHE A 20 -20.88 -45.24 31.88
CA PHE A 20 -21.25 -44.79 30.54
C PHE A 20 -21.69 -43.32 30.51
N ILE A 21 -22.50 -42.89 31.48
CA ILE A 21 -22.92 -41.49 31.61
C ILE A 21 -21.71 -40.59 31.87
N LEU A 22 -20.82 -40.96 32.80
CA LEU A 22 -19.63 -40.18 33.14
C LEU A 22 -18.67 -40.01 31.94
N VAL A 23 -18.42 -41.09 31.20
CA VAL A 23 -17.62 -41.05 29.97
C VAL A 23 -18.29 -40.15 28.92
N ARG A 24 -19.61 -40.26 28.77
CA ARG A 24 -20.36 -39.42 27.83
C ARG A 24 -20.30 -37.95 28.22
N THR A 25 -20.49 -37.61 29.50
CA THR A 25 -20.41 -36.23 29.99
C THR A 25 -19.00 -35.65 29.86
N ALA A 26 -17.95 -36.46 30.11
CA ALA A 26 -16.57 -36.03 29.91
C ALA A 26 -16.28 -35.72 28.43
N ASN A 27 -16.75 -36.57 27.52
CA ASN A 27 -16.62 -36.35 26.08
C ASN A 27 -17.39 -35.11 25.60
N HIS A 28 -18.59 -34.86 26.14
CA HIS A 28 -19.34 -33.63 25.84
C HIS A 28 -18.64 -32.40 26.41
N GLY A 29 -18.04 -32.49 27.60
CA GLY A 29 -17.24 -31.41 28.20
C GLY A 29 -16.01 -31.07 27.35
N ALA A 30 -15.28 -32.08 26.86
CA ALA A 30 -14.14 -31.87 25.97
C ALA A 30 -14.55 -31.25 24.62
N ALA A 31 -15.69 -31.68 24.06
CA ALA A 31 -16.24 -31.09 22.84
C ALA A 31 -16.66 -29.63 23.03
N LEU A 32 -17.31 -29.29 24.15
CA LEU A 32 -17.68 -27.93 24.52
C LEU A 32 -16.46 -27.04 24.74
N TYR A 33 -15.43 -27.54 25.42
CA TYR A 33 -14.18 -26.80 25.61
C TYR A 33 -13.50 -26.46 24.27
N LYS A 34 -13.44 -27.43 23.34
CA LYS A 34 -12.90 -27.21 22.00
C LYS A 34 -13.74 -26.23 21.17
N ALA A 35 -15.07 -26.28 21.30
CA ALA A 35 -15.98 -25.34 20.66
C ALA A 35 -15.82 -23.91 21.21
N SER A 36 -15.66 -23.76 22.54
CA SER A 36 -15.37 -22.47 23.18
C SER A 36 -14.06 -21.87 22.68
N GLY A 37 -12.98 -22.65 22.67
CA GLY A 37 -11.69 -22.14 22.18
C GLY A 37 -11.72 -21.76 20.70
N LYS A 38 -12.55 -22.41 19.88
CA LYS A 38 -12.79 -22.02 18.49
C LYS A 38 -13.57 -20.71 18.39
N LEU A 39 -14.62 -20.54 19.20
CA LEU A 39 -15.38 -19.29 19.29
C LEU A 39 -14.51 -18.11 19.73
N ASP A 40 -13.61 -18.32 20.70
CA ASP A 40 -12.67 -17.30 21.16
C ASP A 40 -11.71 -16.89 20.02
N ALA A 41 -11.17 -17.86 19.28
CA ALA A 41 -10.31 -17.60 18.12
C ALA A 41 -11.06 -16.87 16.98
N ASP A 42 -12.29 -17.30 16.68
CA ASP A 42 -13.14 -16.66 15.67
C ASP A 42 -13.50 -15.22 16.08
N SER A 43 -13.72 -14.96 17.37
CA SER A 43 -13.97 -13.62 17.91
C SER A 43 -12.76 -12.69 17.81
N ALA A 44 -11.55 -13.22 18.03
CA ALA A 44 -10.30 -12.47 17.88
C ALA A 44 -10.04 -12.12 16.40
N LEU A 45 -10.33 -13.04 15.49
CA LEU A 45 -10.23 -12.82 14.05
C LEU A 45 -11.25 -11.77 13.57
N LEU A 46 -12.49 -11.83 14.07
CA LEU A 46 -13.50 -10.81 13.82
C LEU A 46 -13.06 -9.44 14.33
N ALA A 47 -12.48 -9.35 15.53
CA ALA A 47 -11.97 -8.09 16.07
C ALA A 47 -10.88 -7.46 15.18
N LEU A 48 -9.93 -8.28 14.69
CA LEU A 48 -8.90 -7.83 13.75
C LEU A 48 -9.50 -7.32 12.43
N ASN A 49 -10.41 -8.08 11.83
CA ASN A 49 -11.08 -7.69 10.60
C ASN A 49 -11.91 -6.41 10.77
N THR A 50 -12.57 -6.22 11.92
CA THR A 50 -13.30 -4.97 12.20
C THR A 50 -12.37 -3.76 12.35
N GLY A 51 -11.17 -3.95 12.91
CA GLY A 51 -10.15 -2.92 12.99
C GLY A 51 -9.61 -2.52 11.61
N GLU A 52 -9.35 -3.50 10.75
CA GLU A 52 -8.93 -3.26 9.36
C GLU A 52 -10.04 -2.57 8.54
N ALA A 53 -11.29 -2.99 8.71
CA ALA A 53 -12.44 -2.34 8.07
C ALA A 53 -12.61 -0.88 8.54
N ALA A 54 -12.40 -0.60 9.83
CA ALA A 54 -12.44 0.77 10.35
C ALA A 54 -11.31 1.65 9.79
N ALA A 55 -10.10 1.10 9.65
CA ALA A 55 -8.98 1.80 9.03
C ALA A 55 -9.25 2.10 7.55
N LEU A 56 -9.78 1.12 6.80
CA LEU A 56 -10.18 1.30 5.40
C LEU A 56 -11.28 2.34 5.25
N LEU A 57 -12.28 2.35 6.13
CA LEU A 57 -13.35 3.36 6.12
C LEU A 57 -12.82 4.77 6.40
N GLN A 58 -11.85 4.89 7.32
CA GLN A 58 -11.19 6.16 7.61
C GLN A 58 -10.38 6.66 6.41
N ASP A 59 -9.67 5.76 5.73
CA ASP A 59 -8.92 6.08 4.50
C ASP A 59 -9.86 6.50 3.36
N VAL A 60 -10.96 5.77 3.12
CA VAL A 60 -11.98 6.14 2.12
C VAL A 60 -12.59 7.50 2.41
N ARG A 61 -12.89 7.79 3.69
CA ARG A 61 -13.43 9.09 4.09
C ARG A 61 -12.43 10.22 3.86
N SER A 62 -11.16 9.99 4.21
CA SER A 62 -10.10 10.99 3.95
C SER A 62 -9.89 11.23 2.46
N GLY A 63 -9.94 10.19 1.63
CA GLY A 63 -9.87 10.31 0.16
C GLY A 63 -11.08 11.02 -0.44
N ALA A 64 -12.27 10.86 0.13
CA ALA A 64 -13.48 11.57 -0.28
C ALA A 64 -13.42 13.07 0.08
N ASP A 65 -12.91 13.40 1.27
CA ASP A 65 -12.68 14.79 1.69
C ASP A 65 -11.63 15.48 0.80
N ASP A 66 -10.57 14.75 0.43
CA ASP A 66 -9.56 15.22 -0.51
C ASP A 66 -10.13 15.42 -1.92
N ALA A 67 -10.93 14.48 -2.43
CA ALA A 67 -11.59 14.61 -3.73
C ALA A 67 -12.55 15.82 -3.79
N ALA A 68 -13.34 16.03 -2.73
CA ALA A 68 -14.21 17.19 -2.61
C ALA A 68 -13.43 18.52 -2.61
N PHE A 69 -12.25 18.55 -1.97
CA PHE A 69 -11.34 19.68 -2.01
C PHE A 69 -10.82 19.95 -3.44
N PHE A 70 -10.38 18.91 -4.17
CA PHE A 70 -9.91 19.06 -5.55
C PHE A 70 -11.03 19.51 -6.51
N SER A 71 -12.26 19.01 -6.34
CA SER A 71 -13.42 19.49 -7.09
C SER A 71 -13.76 20.95 -6.76
N GLY A 72 -13.64 21.37 -5.49
CA GLY A 72 -13.82 22.77 -5.08
C GLY A 72 -12.75 23.72 -5.64
N LEU A 73 -11.51 23.25 -5.81
CA LEU A 73 -10.44 24.01 -6.45
C LEU A 73 -10.74 24.30 -7.93
N ILE A 74 -11.40 23.38 -8.63
CA ILE A 74 -11.83 23.58 -10.03
C ILE A 74 -12.91 24.66 -10.12
N ALA A 75 -13.83 24.71 -9.14
CA ALA A 75 -14.86 25.74 -9.07
C ALA A 75 -14.35 27.14 -8.65
N MET A 76 -13.11 27.22 -8.13
CA MET A 76 -12.44 28.47 -7.78
C MET A 76 -11.61 29.07 -8.92
N TYR A 77 -11.53 28.42 -10.08
CA TYR A 77 -10.80 28.96 -11.24
C TYR A 77 -11.60 30.10 -11.89
N PRO A 78 -11.03 31.31 -12.02
CA PRO A 78 -11.76 32.42 -12.63
C PRO A 78 -11.81 32.24 -14.16
N GLU A 79 -13.02 32.11 -14.70
CA GLU A 79 -13.28 32.28 -16.14
C GLU A 79 -13.11 33.76 -16.51
N ASN A 80 -11.86 34.15 -16.76
CA ASN A 80 -11.47 35.31 -17.57
C ASN A 80 -11.86 36.71 -17.05
N LYS A 81 -10.87 37.51 -16.58
CA LYS A 81 -10.88 38.99 -16.61
C LYS A 81 -9.56 39.63 -16.12
N GLY A 82 -8.88 40.36 -17.02
CA GLY A 82 -8.02 41.54 -16.72
C GLY A 82 -6.62 41.32 -16.13
N TYR A 83 -5.60 41.26 -17.00
CA TYR A 83 -4.20 40.88 -16.75
C TYR A 83 -3.54 41.40 -15.45
N LEU A 84 -3.74 42.67 -15.07
CA LEU A 84 -3.12 43.28 -13.87
C LEU A 84 -3.92 43.05 -12.57
N ARG A 85 -5.25 42.96 -12.64
CA ARG A 85 -6.08 42.56 -11.49
C ARG A 85 -5.86 41.08 -11.16
N THR A 86 -5.66 40.25 -12.19
CA THR A 86 -5.34 38.84 -12.03
C THR A 86 -4.02 38.60 -11.32
N GLN A 87 -2.94 39.35 -11.57
CA GLN A 87 -1.66 39.07 -10.90
C GLN A 87 -1.73 39.26 -9.38
N LYS A 88 -2.39 40.33 -8.91
CA LYS A 88 -2.59 40.55 -7.47
C LYS A 88 -3.54 39.52 -6.88
N ALA A 89 -4.64 39.19 -7.57
CA ALA A 89 -5.58 38.17 -7.12
C ALA A 89 -4.91 36.79 -7.03
N ILE A 90 -4.15 36.39 -8.06
CA ILE A 90 -3.36 35.14 -8.09
C ILE A 90 -2.33 35.14 -6.96
N ALA A 91 -1.64 36.26 -6.72
CA ALA A 91 -0.65 36.34 -5.64
C ALA A 91 -1.30 36.15 -4.26
N GLU A 92 -2.47 36.75 -4.01
CA GLU A 92 -3.25 36.57 -2.78
C GLU A 92 -3.77 35.14 -2.64
N GLU A 93 -4.30 34.54 -3.72
CA GLU A 93 -4.75 33.16 -3.74
C GLU A 93 -3.60 32.19 -3.43
N VAL A 94 -2.45 32.36 -4.10
CA VAL A 94 -1.24 31.58 -3.85
C VAL A 94 -0.78 31.76 -2.41
N TYR A 95 -0.87 32.97 -1.85
CA TYR A 95 -0.53 33.23 -0.45
C TYR A 95 -1.45 32.47 0.51
N VAL A 96 -2.78 32.53 0.31
CA VAL A 96 -3.77 31.81 1.13
C VAL A 96 -3.55 30.30 1.03
N LEU A 97 -3.36 29.77 -0.19
CA LEU A 97 -3.10 28.35 -0.42
C LEU A 97 -1.80 27.89 0.24
N ARG A 98 -0.72 28.67 0.16
CA ARG A 98 0.54 28.37 0.84
C ARG A 98 0.37 28.35 2.35
N LYS A 99 -0.40 29.29 2.91
CA LYS A 99 -0.68 29.35 4.35
C LYS A 99 -1.49 28.13 4.81
N GLU A 100 -2.50 27.74 4.06
CA GLU A 100 -3.32 26.55 4.34
C GLU A 100 -2.48 25.26 4.22
N ALA A 101 -1.73 25.11 3.14
CA ALA A 101 -0.82 23.97 2.95
C ALA A 101 0.22 23.90 4.07
N GLY A 102 0.80 25.04 4.46
CA GLY A 102 1.73 25.12 5.58
C GLY A 102 1.12 24.64 6.89
N ARG A 103 -0.12 25.05 7.18
CA ARG A 103 -0.86 24.61 8.38
C ARG A 103 -1.12 23.10 8.36
N ARG A 104 -1.64 22.57 7.24
CA ARG A 104 -1.97 21.14 7.10
C ARG A 104 -0.75 20.23 7.13
N LEU A 105 0.34 20.63 6.47
CA LEU A 105 1.58 19.87 6.46
C LEU A 105 2.26 19.90 7.83
N GLY A 106 2.05 20.94 8.65
CA GLY A 106 2.46 20.97 10.06
C GLY A 106 3.95 20.71 10.29
N GLY A 107 4.80 21.10 9.34
CA GLY A 107 6.25 20.82 9.39
C GLY A 107 6.63 19.34 9.23
N LYS A 108 5.71 18.48 8.80
CA LYS A 108 5.96 17.06 8.55
C LYS A 108 6.79 16.86 7.30
N LEU A 109 7.62 15.82 7.34
CA LEU A 109 8.37 15.34 6.18
C LEU A 109 7.39 14.71 5.18
N HIS A 110 7.55 15.02 3.90
CA HIS A 110 6.76 14.43 2.82
C HIS A 110 7.51 14.52 1.49
N ILE A 111 7.16 13.62 0.59
CA ILE A 111 7.67 13.55 -0.78
C ILE A 111 6.61 14.14 -1.71
N VAL A 112 7.05 14.87 -2.72
CA VAL A 112 6.22 15.40 -3.78
C VAL A 112 6.84 15.01 -5.12
N VAL A 113 6.05 14.46 -6.03
CA VAL A 113 6.47 14.04 -7.36
C VAL A 113 5.65 14.82 -8.38
N ASP A 114 6.36 15.59 -9.20
CA ASP A 114 5.81 16.31 -10.33
C ASP A 114 6.03 15.49 -11.59
N THR A 115 4.98 14.82 -12.06
CA THR A 115 5.04 13.94 -13.23
C THR A 115 5.20 14.70 -14.54
N LYS A 116 4.87 16.01 -14.57
CA LYS A 116 5.04 16.84 -15.77
C LYS A 116 6.46 17.38 -15.87
N ALA A 117 7.04 17.79 -14.74
CA ALA A 117 8.41 18.29 -14.68
C ALA A 117 9.45 17.17 -14.57
N ASN A 118 9.02 15.93 -14.32
CA ASN A 118 9.90 14.79 -14.02
C ASN A 118 10.85 15.10 -12.85
N LYS A 119 10.28 15.64 -11.76
CA LYS A 119 11.00 16.05 -10.56
C LYS A 119 10.43 15.38 -9.32
N LEU A 120 11.31 15.04 -8.40
CA LEU A 120 10.98 14.63 -7.04
C LEU A 120 11.53 15.62 -6.04
N TYR A 121 10.69 15.99 -5.07
CA TYR A 121 11.02 16.90 -3.99
C TYR A 121 10.81 16.22 -2.65
N LEU A 122 11.81 16.28 -1.78
CA LEU A 122 11.66 16.00 -0.35
C LEU A 122 11.48 17.33 0.39
N LYS A 123 10.39 17.45 1.15
CA LYS A 123 10.05 18.68 1.86
C LYS A 123 9.73 18.41 3.33
N LYS A 124 10.03 19.38 4.18
CA LYS A 124 9.60 19.42 5.59
C LYS A 124 8.73 20.66 5.79
N GLY A 125 7.42 20.48 5.84
CA GLY A 125 6.48 21.57 5.61
C GLY A 125 6.75 22.24 4.25
N LEU A 126 6.84 23.57 4.19
CA LEU A 126 7.12 24.27 2.93
C LEU A 126 8.62 24.31 2.57
N ARG A 127 9.51 23.88 3.46
CA ARG A 127 10.95 23.91 3.22
C ARG A 127 11.38 22.75 2.34
N LEU A 128 12.03 23.08 1.23
CA LEU A 128 12.70 22.11 0.35
C LEU A 128 13.97 21.58 1.04
N LEU A 129 14.13 20.25 1.06
CA LEU A 129 15.31 19.58 1.60
C LEU A 129 16.14 18.91 0.50
N LEU A 130 15.47 18.31 -0.49
CA LEU A 130 16.11 17.69 -1.63
C LEU A 130 15.22 17.88 -2.87
N GLU A 131 15.86 18.17 -3.99
CA GLU A 131 15.28 18.13 -5.32
C GLU A 131 16.11 17.16 -6.15
N ALA A 132 15.44 16.32 -6.94
CA ALA A 132 16.09 15.36 -7.83
C ALA A 132 15.32 15.25 -9.15
N ASP A 133 16.06 15.05 -10.23
CA ASP A 133 15.49 14.58 -11.49
C ASP A 133 15.02 13.13 -11.31
N CYS A 134 13.80 12.86 -11.77
CA CYS A 134 13.23 11.52 -11.73
C CYS A 134 12.75 11.09 -13.11
N SER A 135 12.55 9.78 -13.30
CA SER A 135 11.84 9.26 -14.46
C SER A 135 10.54 8.62 -14.03
N VAL A 136 9.44 9.00 -14.68
CA VAL A 136 8.08 8.54 -14.40
C VAL A 136 7.54 7.72 -15.57
N GLY A 137 6.31 7.21 -15.40
CA GLY A 137 5.62 6.40 -16.39
C GLY A 137 5.49 7.12 -17.73
N ARG A 138 5.88 6.44 -18.82
CA ARG A 138 5.82 6.96 -20.19
C ARG A 138 4.42 7.17 -20.73
N GLY A 139 3.41 6.69 -20.02
CA GLY A 139 2.03 6.62 -20.48
C GLY A 139 1.80 5.49 -21.48
N GLY A 140 0.59 5.46 -22.04
CA GLY A 140 0.17 4.41 -22.97
C GLY A 140 -0.32 3.13 -22.27
N ILE A 141 -0.78 2.20 -23.10
CA ILE A 141 -1.41 0.94 -22.68
C ILE A 141 -0.77 -0.20 -23.45
N VAL A 142 -0.40 -1.27 -22.75
CA VAL A 142 -0.08 -2.56 -23.36
C VAL A 142 -1.27 -3.48 -23.17
N LYS A 143 -1.69 -4.14 -24.25
CA LYS A 143 -2.76 -5.13 -24.25
C LYS A 143 -2.21 -6.49 -24.65
N ASP A 144 -2.44 -7.49 -23.81
CA ASP A 144 -2.23 -8.88 -24.18
C ASP A 144 -3.35 -9.33 -25.11
N LYS A 145 -3.00 -9.68 -26.35
CA LYS A 145 -3.96 -10.17 -27.35
C LYS A 145 -4.53 -11.55 -27.00
N LYS A 146 -3.82 -12.36 -26.21
CA LYS A 146 -4.22 -13.73 -25.86
C LYS A 146 -5.22 -13.73 -24.70
N THR A 147 -4.90 -13.02 -23.62
CA THR A 147 -5.74 -13.01 -22.40
C THR A 147 -6.70 -11.83 -22.32
N GLY A 148 -6.52 -10.80 -23.14
CA GLY A 148 -7.30 -9.57 -23.10
C GLY A 148 -6.89 -8.58 -21.99
N ARG A 149 -5.93 -8.95 -21.12
CA ARG A 149 -5.42 -8.11 -20.03
C ARG A 149 -4.77 -6.84 -20.56
N THR A 150 -4.93 -5.74 -19.82
CA THR A 150 -4.35 -4.44 -20.15
C THR A 150 -3.53 -3.90 -18.99
N TRP A 151 -2.42 -3.22 -19.31
CA TRP A 151 -1.58 -2.52 -18.35
C TRP A 151 -1.38 -1.08 -18.81
N GLN A 152 -1.56 -0.14 -17.90
CA GLN A 152 -1.31 1.27 -18.14
C GLN A 152 0.06 1.65 -17.59
N PHE A 153 0.91 2.24 -18.42
CA PHE A 153 2.28 2.60 -18.03
C PHE A 153 2.39 4.05 -17.58
N ALA A 154 1.44 4.48 -16.75
CA ALA A 154 1.42 5.79 -16.14
C ALA A 154 1.80 5.69 -14.66
N THR A 155 2.51 6.70 -14.15
CA THR A 155 2.66 6.86 -12.70
C THR A 155 1.34 7.37 -12.13
N PRO A 156 0.77 6.72 -11.10
CA PRO A 156 -0.55 7.05 -10.60
C PRO A 156 -0.51 8.39 -9.87
N ARG A 157 -1.55 9.21 -10.05
CA ARG A 157 -1.73 10.47 -9.33
C ARG A 157 -2.47 10.24 -8.01
N GLY A 158 -2.19 11.06 -7.00
CA GLY A 158 -2.87 11.03 -5.71
C GLY A 158 -1.94 11.07 -4.51
N GLU A 159 -2.50 10.76 -3.33
CA GLU A 159 -1.77 10.61 -2.07
C GLU A 159 -1.40 9.13 -1.87
N PHE A 160 -0.13 8.89 -1.57
CA PHE A 160 0.47 7.60 -1.26
C PHE A 160 1.30 7.73 0.01
N ARG A 161 1.87 6.60 0.46
CA ARG A 161 2.79 6.57 1.60
C ARG A 161 3.91 5.60 1.33
N VAL A 162 5.08 5.85 1.92
CA VAL A 162 6.15 4.86 1.96
C VAL A 162 5.70 3.72 2.87
N ILE A 163 5.39 2.56 2.30
CA ILE A 163 4.91 1.36 3.00
C ILE A 163 6.09 0.57 3.56
N THR A 164 7.09 0.30 2.72
CA THR A 164 8.31 -0.40 3.12
C THR A 164 9.54 0.15 2.41
N LYS A 165 10.69 -0.17 2.96
CA LYS A 165 12.02 0.20 2.47
C LYS A 165 12.79 -1.08 2.23
N ILE A 166 13.44 -1.20 1.08
CA ILE A 166 14.09 -2.43 0.62
C ILE A 166 15.53 -2.11 0.24
N ASP A 167 16.47 -2.79 0.90
CA ASP A 167 17.89 -2.78 0.56
C ASP A 167 18.18 -3.84 -0.51
N THR A 168 18.97 -3.48 -1.52
CA THR A 168 19.33 -4.33 -2.67
C THR A 168 18.11 -5.06 -3.28
N PRO A 169 17.09 -4.31 -3.75
CA PRO A 169 15.88 -4.89 -4.29
C PRO A 169 16.12 -5.66 -5.60
N ALA A 170 15.58 -6.88 -5.68
CA ALA A 170 15.46 -7.61 -6.93
C ALA A 170 14.19 -7.19 -7.67
N TRP A 171 14.28 -6.99 -8.99
CA TRP A 171 13.10 -6.77 -9.82
C TRP A 171 12.47 -8.11 -10.17
N ILE A 172 11.20 -8.29 -9.82
CA ILE A 172 10.42 -9.45 -10.25
C ILE A 172 9.62 -9.03 -11.49
N LYS A 173 10.01 -9.55 -12.66
CA LYS A 173 9.37 -9.26 -13.94
C LYS A 173 7.88 -9.56 -13.87
N PRO A 174 7.01 -8.54 -14.01
CA PRO A 174 5.58 -8.74 -14.16
C PRO A 174 5.27 -9.29 -15.56
N ASP A 175 4.07 -9.85 -15.72
CA ASP A 175 3.62 -10.46 -16.98
C ASP A 175 3.75 -9.53 -18.18
N TRP A 176 3.50 -8.23 -17.99
CA TRP A 176 3.59 -7.25 -19.08
C TRP A 176 4.99 -7.20 -19.70
N ALA A 177 6.06 -7.50 -18.95
CA ALA A 177 7.44 -7.45 -19.46
C ALA A 177 7.67 -8.52 -20.52
N PHE A 178 7.11 -9.71 -20.32
CA PHE A 178 7.17 -10.81 -21.29
C PHE A 178 6.27 -10.50 -22.51
N VAL A 179 5.07 -9.94 -22.27
CA VAL A 179 4.15 -9.54 -23.36
C VAL A 179 4.79 -8.48 -24.26
N GLU A 180 5.45 -7.47 -23.68
CA GLU A 180 6.16 -6.42 -24.42
C GLU A 180 7.30 -7.00 -25.27
N ASN A 181 8.06 -7.95 -24.72
CA ASN A 181 9.17 -8.63 -25.40
C ASN A 181 8.72 -9.74 -26.37
N LYS A 182 7.41 -10.02 -26.49
CA LYS A 182 6.85 -11.14 -27.26
C LYS A 182 7.35 -12.51 -26.80
N GLU A 183 7.64 -12.64 -25.52
CA GLU A 183 8.09 -13.85 -24.85
C GLU A 183 6.90 -14.60 -24.21
N PRO A 184 6.98 -15.93 -24.04
CA PRO A 184 6.01 -16.66 -23.25
C PRO A 184 6.09 -16.23 -21.77
N ILE A 185 4.93 -16.10 -21.12
CA ILE A 185 4.84 -15.74 -19.70
C ILE A 185 5.15 -16.99 -18.87
N PRO A 186 6.24 -17.03 -18.08
CA PRO A 186 6.56 -18.16 -17.22
C PRO A 186 5.65 -18.19 -15.98
N PRO A 187 5.64 -19.26 -15.16
CA PRO A 187 4.91 -19.27 -13.89
C PRO A 187 5.38 -18.16 -12.91
N PRO A 188 4.55 -17.72 -11.95
CA PRO A 188 4.92 -16.62 -11.04
C PRO A 188 6.17 -16.85 -10.20
N GLN A 189 6.50 -18.10 -9.87
CA GLN A 189 7.68 -18.47 -9.07
C GLN A 189 8.92 -18.81 -9.90
N ASP A 190 8.86 -18.62 -11.22
CA ASP A 190 9.95 -18.99 -12.10
C ASP A 190 11.17 -18.06 -11.89
N PRO A 191 12.39 -18.61 -11.71
CA PRO A 191 13.61 -17.82 -11.49
C PRO A 191 13.91 -16.82 -12.62
N SER A 192 13.46 -17.08 -13.86
CA SER A 192 13.63 -16.18 -15.01
C SER A 192 12.95 -14.81 -14.83
N ARG A 193 12.03 -14.70 -13.86
CA ARG A 193 11.40 -13.44 -13.49
C ARG A 193 12.31 -12.55 -12.63
N VAL A 194 13.31 -13.10 -11.96
CA VAL A 194 14.15 -12.35 -11.03
C VAL A 194 15.29 -11.67 -11.79
N VAL A 195 15.40 -10.35 -11.66
CA VAL A 195 16.51 -9.57 -12.22
C VAL A 195 17.14 -8.70 -11.15
N GLU A 196 18.42 -8.96 -10.88
CA GLU A 196 19.16 -8.24 -9.85
C GLU A 196 19.73 -6.91 -10.38
N GLY A 197 19.78 -5.92 -9.49
CA GLY A 197 20.37 -4.61 -9.73
C GLY A 197 19.58 -3.67 -10.63
N GLU A 198 18.50 -4.11 -11.30
CA GLU A 198 17.67 -3.24 -12.16
C GLU A 198 17.04 -2.08 -11.39
N LEU A 199 16.71 -2.30 -10.12
CA LEU A 199 16.10 -1.30 -9.25
C LEU A 199 17.14 -0.47 -8.47
N GLY A 200 18.43 -0.65 -8.75
CA GLY A 200 19.52 0.00 -8.01
C GLY A 200 19.70 -0.55 -6.59
N LYS A 201 20.38 0.21 -5.73
CA LYS A 201 20.74 -0.20 -4.36
C LYS A 201 19.58 -0.16 -3.36
N TYR A 202 18.58 0.68 -3.60
CA TYR A 202 17.48 0.89 -2.66
C TYR A 202 16.13 1.01 -3.39
N ALA A 203 15.05 0.67 -2.71
CA ALA A 203 13.69 0.99 -3.16
C ALA A 203 12.78 1.37 -1.98
N LEU A 204 11.85 2.28 -2.25
CA LEU A 204 10.73 2.62 -1.38
C LEU A 204 9.46 2.09 -2.03
N ASN A 205 8.76 1.19 -1.37
CA ASN A 205 7.45 0.71 -1.82
C ASN A 205 6.38 1.73 -1.44
N ILE A 206 5.58 2.15 -2.41
CA ILE A 206 4.47 3.11 -2.20
C ILE A 206 3.08 2.49 -2.42
N GLY A 207 3.01 1.17 -2.64
CA GLY A 207 1.78 0.42 -2.83
C GLY A 207 1.45 0.12 -4.29
N ASN A 208 0.50 -0.82 -4.50
CA ASN A 208 -0.02 -1.20 -5.82
C ASN A 208 1.05 -1.60 -6.86
N GLY A 209 2.19 -2.12 -6.41
CA GLY A 209 3.31 -2.49 -7.28
C GLY A 209 4.17 -1.31 -7.77
N TYR A 210 3.94 -0.10 -7.26
CA TYR A 210 4.74 1.07 -7.57
C TYR A 210 5.85 1.28 -6.54
N LEU A 211 7.04 1.62 -7.05
CA LEU A 211 8.24 1.84 -6.27
C LEU A 211 8.85 3.21 -6.62
N ILE A 212 9.49 3.84 -5.63
CA ILE A 212 10.53 4.85 -5.86
C ILE A 212 11.86 4.12 -5.73
N HIS A 213 12.63 4.00 -6.81
CA HIS A 213 13.82 3.16 -6.85
C HIS A 213 14.93 3.74 -7.74
N GLY A 214 16.09 3.10 -7.76
CA GLY A 214 17.24 3.51 -8.59
C GLY A 214 17.13 3.05 -10.03
N THR A 215 18.05 3.49 -10.89
CA THR A 215 18.12 3.03 -12.28
C THR A 215 19.56 2.79 -12.68
N LYS A 216 19.81 1.77 -13.51
CA LYS A 216 21.11 1.59 -14.16
C LYS A 216 21.38 2.65 -15.24
N ASN A 217 20.31 3.21 -15.79
CA ASN A 217 20.39 4.19 -16.86
C ASN A 217 19.94 5.57 -16.35
N GLU A 218 20.89 6.32 -15.80
CA GLU A 218 20.64 7.66 -15.26
C GLU A 218 20.49 8.73 -16.36
N THR A 219 20.88 8.46 -17.61
CA THR A 219 20.70 9.42 -18.71
C THR A 219 19.24 9.67 -19.06
N ASN A 220 18.34 8.79 -18.59
CA ASN A 220 16.89 8.92 -18.76
C ASN A 220 16.20 9.70 -17.62
N LEU A 221 16.93 10.17 -16.61
CA LEU A 221 16.35 11.02 -15.57
C LEU A 221 15.91 12.35 -16.18
N GLY A 222 14.76 12.87 -15.74
CA GLY A 222 14.10 14.01 -16.37
C GLY A 222 13.21 13.65 -17.56
N LEU A 223 13.14 12.37 -17.96
CA LEU A 223 12.28 11.88 -19.04
C LEU A 223 11.22 10.89 -18.51
N SER A 224 10.06 10.84 -19.18
CA SER A 224 8.99 9.89 -18.86
C SER A 224 9.16 8.60 -19.67
N VAL A 225 9.98 7.66 -19.15
CA VAL A 225 10.33 6.41 -19.86
C VAL A 225 10.02 5.13 -19.08
N SER A 226 9.60 5.26 -17.82
CA SER A 226 9.32 4.09 -16.99
C SER A 226 7.97 3.46 -17.35
N HIS A 227 7.69 2.29 -16.77
CA HIS A 227 6.40 1.62 -16.88
C HIS A 227 5.42 2.01 -15.77
N GLY A 228 5.76 3.02 -14.96
CA GLY A 228 4.91 3.58 -13.91
C GLY A 228 5.63 3.88 -12.59
N CYS A 229 6.71 3.15 -12.29
CA CYS A 229 7.55 3.45 -11.11
C CYS A 229 8.29 4.78 -11.26
N ILE A 230 8.75 5.33 -10.13
CA ILE A 230 9.52 6.57 -10.09
C ILE A 230 10.99 6.20 -9.94
N ARG A 231 11.81 6.52 -10.94
CA ARG A 231 13.24 6.22 -10.94
C ARG A 231 14.05 7.44 -10.53
N LEU A 232 15.06 7.25 -9.69
CA LEU A 232 15.99 8.28 -9.24
C LEU A 232 17.43 7.89 -9.54
N GLY A 233 18.31 8.90 -9.62
CA GLY A 233 19.75 8.68 -9.62
C GLY A 233 20.23 8.12 -8.27
N ALA A 234 21.29 7.31 -8.29
CA ALA A 234 21.77 6.56 -7.14
C ALA A 234 22.08 7.45 -5.93
N ARG A 235 22.73 8.60 -6.18
CA ARG A 235 23.11 9.57 -5.14
C ARG A 235 21.89 10.16 -4.43
N ASP A 236 20.89 10.60 -5.17
CA ASP A 236 19.73 11.27 -4.58
C ASP A 236 18.75 10.28 -3.98
N LEU A 237 18.65 9.08 -4.56
CA LEU A 237 17.94 7.97 -3.96
C LEU A 237 18.53 7.59 -2.59
N GLU A 238 19.85 7.49 -2.45
CA GLU A 238 20.48 7.14 -1.18
C GLU A 238 20.18 8.20 -0.10
N LYS A 239 20.27 9.49 -0.45
CA LYS A 239 19.87 10.58 0.45
C LYS A 239 18.39 10.47 0.85
N LEU A 240 17.50 10.25 -0.13
CA LEU A 240 16.07 10.12 0.11
C LEU A 240 15.79 8.93 1.04
N TYR A 241 16.37 7.78 0.73
CA TYR A 241 16.24 6.55 1.49
C TYR A 241 16.69 6.75 2.94
N ASN A 242 17.84 7.36 3.17
CA ASN A 242 18.36 7.55 4.53
C ASN A 242 17.57 8.61 5.33
N THR A 243 16.90 9.54 4.66
CA THR A 243 16.17 10.64 5.32
C THR A 243 14.72 10.27 5.64
N VAL A 244 14.08 9.46 4.79
CA VAL A 244 12.64 9.23 4.83
C VAL A 244 12.29 7.99 5.65
N PRO A 245 11.48 8.11 6.73
CA PRO A 245 10.93 6.97 7.44
C PRO A 245 9.72 6.38 6.72
N THR A 246 9.43 5.11 7.00
CA THR A 246 8.16 4.45 6.66
C THR A 246 6.97 5.27 7.19
N GLY A 247 5.87 5.30 6.44
CA GLY A 247 4.67 6.09 6.72
C GLY A 247 4.71 7.52 6.19
N THR A 248 5.85 7.99 5.67
CA THR A 248 5.98 9.31 5.04
C THR A 248 5.04 9.43 3.85
N LYS A 249 4.29 10.53 3.79
CA LYS A 249 3.36 10.82 2.69
C LYS A 249 4.11 11.12 1.40
N VAL A 250 3.55 10.64 0.29
CA VAL A 250 4.05 10.82 -1.07
C VAL A 250 2.90 11.38 -1.89
N TYR A 251 3.08 12.59 -2.43
CA TYR A 251 2.08 13.25 -3.27
C TYR A 251 2.52 13.19 -4.72
N ILE A 252 1.67 12.68 -5.61
CA ILE A 252 1.98 12.57 -7.03
C ILE A 252 0.94 13.34 -7.85
N TYR A 253 1.39 14.26 -8.71
CA TYR A 253 0.51 15.05 -9.58
C TYR A 253 1.05 15.21 -11.00
#